data_AF-A0A1Q6U158-F1
#
_entry.id   AF-A0A1Q6U158-F1
#
_cell.length_a   1.000
_cell.length_b   1.000
_cell.length_c   1.000
_cell.angle_alpha   90.00
_cell.angle_beta   90.00
_cell.angle_gamma   90.00
#
_symmetry.space_group_name_H-M   'P 1'
#
loop_
_entity.id
_entity.type
_entity.pdbx_description
1 polymer ?
#
loop_
_entity_poly.entity_id
_entity_poly.type
_entity_poly.pdbx_seq_one_letter_code
_entity_poly.pdbx_strand_id
1 'polypeptide(L)'
;MQNQLSCEQVGALMPFYIEDKLSAKLSEYVAEHLRNCPACMQKYESLKKMVNKFIDIQSEEIENPYVTKQYEDFKENLSAYIDNELNDVESIKIKKIAISNPLARQDLENIYTFKKLLHSSFEKTRNEFKNDYSKHIIYQIQQKSESKEADPFIKLAILFSIMITCIVAGIIAFLYL
;
A
#
# COMPACT_ATOMS: atom_id res chain seq x y z
N MET A 1 -37.19 -39.86 -14.41
CA MET A 1 -35.96 -40.10 -15.20
C MET A 1 -35.69 -38.86 -16.05
N GLN A 2 -34.88 -37.91 -15.58
CA GLN A 2 -34.53 -36.71 -16.36
C GLN A 2 -33.30 -35.94 -15.81
N ASN A 3 -32.32 -36.63 -15.23
CA ASN A 3 -31.13 -35.97 -14.65
C ASN A 3 -29.85 -36.32 -15.41
N GLN A 4 -29.93 -36.44 -16.74
CA GLN A 4 -28.75 -36.65 -17.57
C GLN A 4 -28.20 -35.30 -18.01
N LEU A 5 -27.08 -34.89 -17.43
CA LEU A 5 -26.32 -33.73 -17.90
C LEU A 5 -25.79 -34.00 -19.31
N SER A 6 -25.83 -32.98 -20.17
CA SER A 6 -25.18 -33.06 -21.49
C SER A 6 -23.66 -32.90 -21.37
N CYS A 7 -22.92 -33.35 -22.38
CA CYS A 7 -21.46 -33.20 -22.41
C CYS A 7 -21.01 -31.72 -22.32
N GLU A 8 -21.81 -30.79 -22.85
CA GLU A 8 -21.54 -29.35 -22.76
C GLU A 8 -21.71 -28.83 -21.32
N GLN A 9 -22.78 -29.26 -20.64
CA GLN A 9 -23.02 -28.90 -19.24
C GLN A 9 -21.91 -29.45 -18.33
N VAL A 10 -21.50 -30.71 -18.55
CA VAL A 10 -20.39 -31.32 -17.81
C VAL A 10 -19.07 -30.62 -18.11
N GLY A 11 -18.83 -30.18 -19.35
CA GLY A 11 -17.68 -29.36 -19.72
C GLY A 11 -17.61 -28.04 -18.92
N ALA A 12 -18.73 -27.32 -18.80
CA ALA A 12 -18.80 -26.07 -18.04
C ALA A 12 -18.63 -26.28 -16.53
N LEU A 13 -19.11 -27.41 -16.00
CA LEU A 13 -19.01 -27.75 -14.58
C LEU A 13 -17.67 -28.38 -14.19
N MET A 14 -16.85 -28.79 -15.17
CA MET A 14 -15.62 -29.54 -14.94
C MET A 14 -14.58 -28.82 -14.07
N PRO A 15 -14.30 -27.51 -14.26
CA PRO A 15 -13.34 -26.80 -13.41
C PRO A 15 -13.78 -26.79 -11.94
N PHE A 16 -15.06 -26.53 -11.69
CA PHE A 16 -15.65 -26.51 -10.34
C PHE A 16 -15.68 -27.90 -9.71
N TYR A 17 -15.84 -28.96 -10.52
CA TYR A 17 -15.79 -30.34 -10.06
C TYR A 17 -14.35 -30.76 -9.67
N ILE A 18 -13.33 -30.32 -10.41
CA ILE A 18 -11.92 -30.59 -10.08
C ILE A 18 -11.51 -29.91 -8.77
N GLU A 19 -12.07 -28.73 -8.48
CA GLU A 19 -11.80 -27.95 -7.27
C GLU A 19 -12.71 -28.31 -6.08
N ASP A 20 -13.54 -29.36 -6.18
CA ASP A 20 -14.53 -29.76 -5.16
C ASP A 20 -15.50 -28.64 -4.73
N LYS A 21 -15.80 -27.70 -5.63
CA LYS A 21 -16.68 -26.53 -5.40
C LYS A 21 -18.13 -26.73 -5.84
N LEU A 22 -18.50 -27.93 -6.29
CA LEU A 22 -19.88 -28.26 -6.65
C LEU A 22 -20.69 -28.70 -5.43
N SER A 23 -22.00 -28.44 -5.45
CA SER A 23 -22.92 -29.00 -4.45
C SER A 23 -22.95 -30.53 -4.55
N ALA A 24 -23.18 -31.23 -3.43
CA ALA A 24 -23.14 -32.69 -3.37
C ALA A 24 -23.98 -33.38 -4.46
N LYS A 25 -25.19 -32.85 -4.70
CA LYS A 25 -26.11 -33.36 -5.73
C LYS A 25 -25.61 -33.15 -7.16
N LEU A 26 -24.95 -32.03 -7.43
CA LEU A 26 -24.42 -31.72 -8.76
C LEU A 26 -23.12 -32.48 -9.03
N SER A 27 -22.31 -32.68 -7.98
CA SER A 27 -21.14 -33.54 -8.00
C SER A 27 -21.51 -34.99 -8.34
N GLU A 28 -22.58 -35.52 -7.76
CA GLU A 28 -23.09 -36.87 -8.07
C GLU A 28 -23.50 -37.02 -9.54
N TYR A 29 -24.21 -36.03 -10.10
CA TYR A 29 -24.60 -36.05 -11.52
C TYR A 29 -23.42 -35.94 -12.49
N VAL A 30 -22.41 -35.13 -12.16
CA VAL A 30 -21.18 -35.04 -12.93
C VAL A 30 -20.41 -36.37 -12.85
N ALA A 31 -20.31 -36.97 -11.66
CA ALA A 31 -19.66 -38.26 -11.47
C ALA A 31 -20.35 -39.40 -12.24
N GLU A 32 -21.68 -39.44 -12.23
CA GLU A 32 -22.47 -40.40 -13.00
C GLU A 32 -22.24 -40.24 -14.51
N HIS A 33 -22.22 -38.99 -15.01
CA HIS A 33 -21.93 -38.73 -16.42
C HIS A 33 -20.50 -39.13 -16.80
N LEU A 34 -19.50 -38.84 -15.97
CA LEU A 34 -18.10 -39.21 -16.23
C LEU A 34 -17.90 -40.73 -16.28
N ARG A 35 -18.66 -41.51 -15.48
CA ARG A 35 -18.65 -42.98 -15.55
C ARG A 35 -19.22 -43.53 -16.86
N ASN A 36 -20.20 -42.83 -17.43
CA ASN A 36 -20.95 -43.28 -18.61
C ASN A 36 -20.43 -42.69 -19.93
N CYS A 37 -19.65 -41.60 -19.89
CA CYS A 37 -19.15 -40.90 -21.07
C CYS A 37 -17.60 -40.91 -21.11
N PRO A 38 -16.97 -41.76 -21.96
CA PRO A 38 -15.51 -41.84 -22.04
C PRO A 38 -14.87 -40.55 -22.57
N ALA A 39 -15.55 -39.82 -23.45
CA ALA A 39 -15.05 -38.55 -23.99
C ALA A 39 -14.92 -37.47 -22.90
N CYS A 40 -15.88 -37.40 -21.97
CA CYS A 40 -15.83 -36.46 -20.86
C CYS A 40 -14.82 -36.92 -19.78
N MET A 41 -14.70 -38.22 -19.54
CA MET A 41 -13.70 -38.77 -18.62
C MET A 41 -12.27 -38.42 -19.07
N GLN A 42 -11.97 -38.56 -20.36
CA GLN A 42 -10.64 -38.22 -20.90
C GLN A 42 -10.32 -36.73 -20.72
N LYS A 43 -11.30 -35.84 -20.92
CA LYS A 43 -11.15 -34.40 -20.67
C LYS A 43 -10.90 -34.12 -19.19
N TYR A 44 -11.64 -34.76 -18.29
CA TYR A 44 -11.43 -34.64 -16.85
C TYR A 44 -10.03 -35.07 -16.44
N GLU A 45 -9.55 -36.24 -16.90
CA GLU A 45 -8.21 -36.72 -16.58
C GLU A 45 -7.12 -35.78 -17.10
N SER A 46 -7.26 -35.25 -18.33
CA SER A 46 -6.31 -34.31 -18.90
C SER A 46 -6.25 -33.01 -18.08
N LEU A 47 -7.40 -32.46 -17.72
CA LEU A 47 -7.48 -31.23 -16.92
C LEU A 47 -6.93 -31.46 -15.50
N LYS A 48 -7.29 -32.58 -14.87
CA LYS A 48 -6.78 -32.96 -13.56
C LYS A 48 -5.26 -33.16 -13.57
N LYS A 49 -4.70 -33.81 -14.59
CA LYS A 49 -3.24 -33.96 -14.77
C LYS A 49 -2.56 -32.60 -14.94
N MET A 50 -3.16 -31.69 -15.69
CA MET A 50 -2.62 -30.33 -15.87
C MET A 50 -2.64 -29.56 -14.55
N VAL A 51 -3.76 -29.56 -13.83
CA VAL A 51 -3.89 -28.91 -12.52
C VAL A 51 -2.92 -29.50 -11.51
N ASN A 52 -2.84 -30.83 -11.43
CA ASN A 52 -1.88 -31.51 -10.55
C ASN A 52 -0.44 -31.16 -10.94
N LYS A 53 -0.09 -31.11 -12.22
CA LYS A 53 1.25 -30.67 -12.64
C LYS A 53 1.53 -29.21 -12.25
N PHE A 54 0.53 -28.31 -12.31
CA PHE A 54 0.70 -26.93 -11.84
C PHE A 54 0.83 -26.83 -10.31
N ILE A 55 0.14 -27.70 -9.57
CA ILE A 55 0.30 -27.82 -8.12
C ILE A 55 1.67 -28.41 -7.80
N ASP A 56 2.09 -29.47 -8.50
CA ASP A 56 3.39 -30.11 -8.38
C ASP A 56 4.51 -29.12 -8.69
N ILE A 57 4.39 -28.28 -9.72
CA ILE A 57 5.35 -27.20 -10.02
C ILE A 57 5.39 -26.13 -8.90
N GLN A 58 4.26 -25.86 -8.22
CA GLN A 58 4.23 -24.94 -7.08
C GLN A 58 4.71 -25.59 -5.78
N SER A 59 4.53 -26.89 -5.60
CA SER A 59 5.01 -27.65 -4.43
C SER A 59 6.44 -28.16 -4.61
N GLU A 60 6.93 -28.25 -5.84
CA GLU A 60 8.34 -28.23 -6.23
C GLU A 60 8.85 -26.78 -6.17
N GLU A 61 8.51 -26.05 -5.11
CA GLU A 61 9.53 -25.26 -4.44
C GLU A 61 10.64 -26.27 -4.09
N ILE A 62 11.59 -26.43 -5.00
CA ILE A 62 12.93 -26.89 -4.69
C ILE A 62 13.29 -26.11 -3.43
N GLU A 63 13.35 -26.76 -2.26
CA GLU A 63 13.84 -26.15 -1.03
C GLU A 63 15.14 -25.46 -1.42
N ASN A 64 15.08 -24.14 -1.57
CA ASN A 64 16.18 -23.43 -2.16
C ASN A 64 17.31 -23.61 -1.15
N PRO A 65 18.44 -24.25 -1.53
CA PRO A 65 19.45 -24.66 -0.56
C PRO A 65 20.07 -23.47 0.19
N TYR A 66 19.78 -22.25 -0.27
CA TYR A 66 20.20 -21.00 0.31
C TYR A 66 19.16 -20.39 1.29
N VAL A 67 17.94 -20.92 1.37
CA VAL A 67 16.93 -20.55 2.40
C VAL A 67 17.28 -21.28 3.69
N THR A 68 18.29 -20.74 4.35
CA THR A 68 18.82 -21.23 5.63
C THR A 68 18.34 -20.33 6.76
N LYS A 69 18.43 -20.78 8.02
CA LYS A 69 18.17 -19.90 9.18
C LYS A 69 19.00 -18.61 9.14
N GLN A 70 20.25 -18.70 8.69
CA GLN A 70 21.12 -17.53 8.54
C GLN A 70 20.60 -16.54 7.48
N TYR A 71 19.95 -17.05 6.43
CA TYR A 71 19.33 -16.21 5.42
C TYR A 71 18.07 -15.51 5.95
N GLU A 72 17.26 -16.18 6.76
CA GLU A 72 16.11 -15.53 7.43
C GLU A 72 16.58 -14.44 8.40
N ASP A 73 17.60 -14.72 9.22
CA ASP A 73 18.23 -13.71 10.09
C ASP A 73 18.76 -12.51 9.27
N PHE A 74 19.31 -12.77 8.07
CA PHE A 74 19.74 -11.71 7.16
C PHE A 74 18.56 -10.88 6.64
N LYS A 75 17.46 -11.52 6.22
CA LYS A 75 16.26 -10.84 5.72
C LYS A 75 15.66 -9.89 6.75
N GLU A 76 15.52 -10.35 7.99
CA GLU A 76 14.95 -9.55 9.08
C GLU A 76 15.76 -8.28 9.36
N ASN A 77 17.09 -8.35 9.17
CA ASN A 77 18.02 -7.26 9.46
C ASN A 77 18.42 -6.44 8.23
N LEU A 78 17.97 -6.83 7.03
CA LEU A 78 18.40 -6.22 5.77
C LEU A 78 18.05 -4.73 5.71
N SER A 79 16.84 -4.35 6.12
CA SER A 79 16.42 -2.94 6.11
C SER A 79 17.28 -2.07 7.02
N ALA A 80 17.45 -2.50 8.28
CA ALA A 80 18.27 -1.80 9.27
C ALA A 80 19.73 -1.68 8.83
N TYR A 81 20.26 -2.71 8.15
CA TYR A 81 21.60 -2.65 7.56
C TYR A 81 21.72 -1.57 6.47
N ILE A 82 20.73 -1.46 5.57
CA ILE A 82 20.73 -0.49 4.47
C ILE A 82 20.63 0.96 4.97
N ASP A 83 19.99 1.17 6.11
CA ASP A 83 19.80 2.47 6.72
C ASP A 83 20.86 2.79 7.80
N ASN A 84 21.86 1.92 7.96
CA ASN A 84 22.97 2.04 8.92
C ASN A 84 22.50 2.14 10.38
N GLU A 85 21.41 1.45 10.72
CA GLU A 85 20.86 1.40 12.08
C GLU A 85 21.49 0.29 12.93
N LEU A 86 22.19 -0.66 12.29
CA LEU A 86 22.87 -1.76 12.96
C LEU A 86 24.22 -1.34 13.55
N ASN A 87 24.61 -1.99 14.65
CA ASN A 87 25.96 -1.82 15.18
C ASN A 87 27.02 -2.52 14.29
N ASP A 88 28.30 -2.25 14.55
CA ASP A 88 29.41 -2.77 13.73
C ASP A 88 29.44 -4.31 13.69
N VAL A 89 29.14 -4.95 14.81
CA VAL A 89 29.16 -6.42 14.92
C VAL A 89 28.06 -7.05 14.07
N GLU A 90 26.86 -6.51 14.13
CA GLU A 90 25.71 -6.93 13.33
C GLU A 90 25.94 -6.66 11.85
N SER A 91 26.47 -5.48 11.51
CA SER A 91 26.81 -5.10 10.14
C SER A 91 27.82 -6.07 9.50
N ILE A 92 28.81 -6.53 10.27
CA ILE A 92 29.78 -7.54 9.80
C ILE A 92 29.09 -8.90 9.56
N LYS A 93 28.14 -9.30 10.42
CA LYS A 93 27.38 -10.55 10.24
C LYS A 93 26.58 -10.54 8.93
N ILE A 94 25.85 -9.46 8.66
CA ILE A 94 25.06 -9.29 7.42
C ILE A 94 25.96 -9.38 6.19
N LYS A 95 27.11 -8.68 6.19
CA LYS A 95 28.11 -8.77 5.12
C LYS A 95 28.60 -10.20 4.90
N LYS A 96 28.91 -10.92 5.99
CA LYS A 96 29.38 -12.31 5.91
C LYS A 96 28.33 -13.22 5.26
N ILE A 97 27.06 -13.09 5.65
CA ILE A 97 25.96 -13.88 5.10
C ILE A 97 25.79 -13.59 3.61
N ALA A 98 25.78 -12.31 3.19
CA ALA A 98 25.68 -11.92 1.79
C ALA A 98 26.86 -12.41 0.91
N ILE A 99 28.05 -12.59 1.48
CA ILE A 99 29.18 -13.19 0.77
C ILE A 99 28.96 -14.69 0.58
N SER A 100 28.54 -15.40 1.63
CA SER A 100 28.38 -16.86 1.60
C SER A 100 27.11 -17.35 0.89
N ASN A 101 26.08 -16.52 0.82
CA ASN A 101 24.76 -16.90 0.33
C ASN A 101 24.38 -16.08 -0.91
N PRO A 102 24.27 -16.69 -2.10
CA PRO A 102 23.97 -15.99 -3.35
C PRO A 102 22.59 -15.33 -3.34
N LEU A 103 21.64 -15.90 -2.61
CA LEU A 103 20.28 -15.38 -2.50
C LEU A 103 20.24 -14.12 -1.63
N ALA A 104 20.95 -14.13 -0.49
CA ALA A 104 21.18 -12.94 0.32
C ALA A 104 21.88 -11.83 -0.47
N ARG A 105 22.86 -12.18 -1.31
CA ARG A 105 23.55 -11.23 -2.19
C ARG A 105 22.60 -10.57 -3.17
N GLN A 106 21.76 -11.37 -3.82
CA GLN A 106 20.78 -10.88 -4.78
C GLN A 106 19.79 -9.92 -4.11
N ASP A 107 19.28 -10.25 -2.93
CA ASP A 107 18.37 -9.37 -2.18
C ASP A 107 19.04 -8.05 -1.78
N LEU A 108 20.32 -8.11 -1.39
CA LEU A 108 21.11 -6.91 -1.11
C LEU A 108 21.26 -6.00 -2.35
N GLU A 109 21.57 -6.59 -3.51
CA GLU A 109 21.69 -5.83 -4.77
C GLU A 109 20.35 -5.24 -5.20
N ASN A 110 19.26 -5.99 -5.05
CA ASN A 110 17.90 -5.56 -5.36
C ASN A 110 17.49 -4.34 -4.53
N ILE A 111 17.73 -4.35 -3.22
CA ILE A 111 17.33 -3.24 -2.35
C ILE A 111 18.15 -1.98 -2.62
N TYR A 112 19.45 -2.10 -2.91
CA TYR A 112 20.26 -0.94 -3.32
C TYR A 112 19.81 -0.37 -4.67
N THR A 113 19.44 -1.25 -5.61
CA THR A 113 18.88 -0.84 -6.91
C THR A 113 17.56 -0.10 -6.71
N PHE A 114 16.68 -0.61 -5.86
CA PHE A 114 15.43 0.04 -5.50
C PHE A 114 15.67 1.43 -4.88
N LYS A 115 16.57 1.54 -3.90
CA LYS A 115 16.94 2.82 -3.26
C LYS A 115 17.44 3.84 -4.29
N LYS A 116 18.27 3.41 -5.24
CA LYS A 116 18.76 4.27 -6.34
C LYS A 116 17.63 4.73 -7.27
N LEU A 117 16.72 3.83 -7.64
CA LEU A 117 15.57 4.15 -8.48
C LEU A 117 14.64 5.14 -7.78
N LEU A 118 14.37 4.93 -6.49
CA LEU A 118 13.54 5.82 -5.69
C LEU A 118 14.15 7.23 -5.59
N HIS A 119 15.46 7.31 -5.32
CA HIS A 119 16.17 8.59 -5.32
C HIS A 119 16.13 9.28 -6.68
N SER A 120 16.40 8.56 -7.77
CA SER A 120 16.33 9.10 -9.14
C SER A 120 14.94 9.63 -9.49
N SER A 121 13.89 8.88 -9.16
CA SER A 121 12.51 9.32 -9.38
C SER A 121 12.18 10.56 -8.56
N PHE A 122 12.58 10.60 -7.28
CA PHE A 122 12.38 11.77 -6.44
C PHE A 122 13.08 13.02 -7.00
N GLU A 123 14.35 12.88 -7.38
CA GLU A 123 15.14 13.96 -7.98
C GLU A 123 14.53 14.46 -9.29
N LYS A 124 14.07 13.54 -10.14
CA LYS A 124 13.36 13.88 -11.38
C LYS A 124 12.09 14.67 -11.08
N THR A 125 11.24 14.18 -10.17
CA THR A 125 10.02 14.87 -9.77
C THR A 125 10.32 16.24 -9.19
N ARG A 126 11.33 16.35 -8.32
CA ARG A 126 11.75 17.64 -7.74
C ARG A 126 12.18 18.64 -8.82
N ASN A 127 12.95 18.19 -9.81
CA ASN A 127 13.43 19.06 -10.89
C ASN A 127 12.31 19.46 -11.87
N GLU A 128 11.32 18.59 -12.08
CA GLU A 128 10.13 18.89 -12.88
C GLU A 128 9.13 19.78 -12.13
N PHE A 129 9.18 19.79 -10.79
CA PHE A 129 8.30 20.58 -9.95
C PHE A 129 8.72 22.06 -9.93
N LYS A 130 8.14 22.84 -10.85
CA LYS A 130 8.45 24.28 -11.03
C LYS A 130 7.78 25.22 -10.02
N ASN A 131 6.89 24.71 -9.18
CA ASN A 131 6.08 25.52 -8.30
C ASN A 131 6.71 25.62 -6.91
N ASP A 132 7.14 26.81 -6.51
CA ASP A 132 7.61 27.10 -5.15
C ASP A 132 6.43 27.55 -4.27
N TYR A 133 5.98 26.67 -3.38
CA TYR A 133 4.92 26.97 -2.41
C TYR A 133 5.45 27.61 -1.12
N SER A 134 6.77 27.77 -0.96
CA SER A 134 7.38 28.27 0.28
C SER A 134 6.87 29.67 0.61
N LYS A 135 6.78 30.56 -0.40
CA LYS A 135 6.22 31.91 -0.21
C LYS A 135 4.76 31.90 0.22
N HIS A 136 3.95 31.01 -0.36
CA HIS A 136 2.54 30.88 -0.03
C HIS A 136 2.35 30.33 1.39
N ILE A 137 3.15 29.33 1.79
CA ILE A 137 3.12 28.78 3.15
C ILE A 137 3.59 29.81 4.18
N ILE A 138 4.69 30.52 3.92
CA ILE A 138 5.19 31.59 4.80
C ILE A 138 4.13 32.68 4.97
N TYR A 139 3.49 33.09 3.86
CA TYR A 139 2.40 34.06 3.89
C TYR A 139 1.23 33.60 4.77
N GLN A 140 0.78 32.34 4.63
CA GLN A 140 -0.29 31.79 5.46
C GLN A 140 0.09 31.72 6.96
N ILE A 141 1.34 31.39 7.27
CA ILE A 141 1.84 31.35 8.65
C ILE A 141 1.86 32.77 9.25
N GLN A 142 2.35 33.76 8.49
CA GLN A 142 2.39 35.16 8.93
C GLN A 142 0.99 35.75 9.10
N GLN A 143 0.09 35.49 8.16
CA GLN A 143 -1.29 35.99 8.23
C GLN A 143 -2.05 35.42 9.44
N LYS A 144 -1.80 34.14 9.80
CA LYS A 144 -2.34 33.52 11.01
C LYS A 144 -1.74 34.09 12.30
N SER A 145 -0.52 34.64 12.26
CA SER A 145 0.08 35.36 13.39
C SER A 145 -0.36 36.82 13.51
N GLU A 146 -0.70 37.46 12.39
CA GLU A 146 -1.12 38.85 12.33
C GLU A 146 -2.63 39.05 12.50
N SER A 147 -3.44 37.98 12.37
CA SER A 147 -4.85 37.99 12.76
C SER A 147 -5.03 38.01 14.28
N LYS A 148 -4.41 38.97 14.96
CA LYS A 148 -4.95 39.51 16.20
C LYS A 148 -6.13 40.38 15.78
N GLU A 149 -7.32 39.82 15.75
CA GLU A 149 -8.53 40.64 15.70
C GLU A 149 -8.39 41.72 16.78
N ALA A 150 -8.39 42.99 16.37
CA ALA A 150 -8.25 44.10 17.31
C ALA A 150 -9.30 43.93 18.41
N ASP A 151 -8.83 43.92 19.66
CA ASP A 151 -9.60 43.55 20.83
C ASP A 151 -10.96 44.30 20.82
N PRO A 152 -12.10 43.59 20.83
CA PRO A 152 -13.42 44.19 20.78
C PRO A 152 -13.60 45.33 21.80
N PHE A 153 -12.92 45.25 22.95
CA PHE A 153 -12.92 46.28 23.98
C PHE A 153 -12.29 47.60 23.52
N ILE A 154 -11.23 47.57 22.71
CA ILE A 154 -10.58 48.79 22.20
C ILE A 154 -11.49 49.50 21.22
N LYS A 155 -12.18 48.75 20.33
CA LYS A 155 -13.18 49.34 19.42
C LYS A 155 -14.34 49.98 20.18
N LEU A 156 -14.82 49.33 21.24
CA LEU A 156 -15.87 49.86 22.10
C LEU A 156 -15.42 51.13 22.83
N ALA A 157 -14.19 51.15 23.35
CA ALA A 157 -13.62 52.28 24.06
C ALA A 157 -13.46 53.53 23.18
N ILE A 158 -13.06 53.35 21.91
CA ILE A 158 -12.95 54.45 20.94
C ILE A 158 -14.33 55.02 20.60
N LEU A 159 -15.33 54.17 20.37
CA LEU A 159 -16.71 54.63 20.13
C LEU A 159 -17.27 55.41 21.32
N PHE A 160 -17.01 54.92 22.54
CA PHE A 160 -17.46 55.57 23.77
C PHE A 160 -16.76 56.92 23.99
N SER A 161 -15.46 57.03 23.72
CA SER A 161 -14.74 58.29 23.86
C SER A 161 -15.23 59.35 22.87
N ILE A 162 -15.49 58.97 21.62
CA ILE A 162 -16.08 59.85 20.61
C ILE A 162 -17.45 60.36 21.08
N MET A 163 -18.31 59.46 21.57
CA MET A 163 -19.64 59.82 22.07
C MET A 163 -19.55 60.85 23.21
N ILE A 164 -18.68 60.64 24.20
CA ILE A 164 -18.47 61.58 25.31
C ILE A 164 -17.98 62.93 24.78
N THR A 165 -17.01 62.94 23.86
CA THR A 165 -16.49 64.20 23.31
C THR A 165 -17.56 65.00 22.58
N CYS A 166 -18.46 64.34 21.85
CA CYS A 166 -19.60 65.01 21.21
C CYS A 166 -20.59 65.60 22.22
N ILE A 167 -20.88 64.88 23.31
CA ILE A 167 -21.77 65.36 24.38
C ILE A 167 -21.15 66.58 25.07
N VAL A 168 -19.87 66.51 25.45
CA VAL A 168 -19.17 67.61 26.11
C VAL A 168 -19.07 68.82 25.19
N ALA A 169 -18.74 68.63 23.91
CA ALA A 169 -18.71 69.72 22.94
C ALA A 169 -20.09 70.36 22.74
N GLY A 170 -21.16 69.56 22.71
CA GLY A 170 -22.54 70.06 22.63
C GLY A 170 -22.94 70.88 23.86
N ILE A 171 -22.57 70.44 25.06
CA ILE A 171 -22.84 71.19 26.30
C ILE A 171 -22.06 72.51 26.31
N ILE A 172 -20.79 72.50 25.91
CA ILE A 172 -19.98 73.73 25.81
C ILE A 172 -20.62 74.69 24.80
N ALA A 173 -20.99 74.20 23.61
CA ALA A 173 -21.64 75.02 22.60
C ALA A 173 -22.98 75.61 23.11
N PHE A 174 -23.75 74.86 23.89
CA PHE A 174 -25.01 75.35 24.47
C PHE A 174 -24.81 76.39 25.59
N LEU A 175 -23.73 76.31 26.37
CA LEU A 175 -23.43 77.26 27.45
C LEU A 175 -22.80 78.57 26.97
N TYR A 176 -22.17 78.56 25.80
CA TYR A 176 -21.51 79.72 25.19
C TYR A 176 -22.31 80.37 24.04
N LEU A 177 -23.56 79.94 23.84
CA LEU A 177 -24.55 80.55 22.94
C LEU A 177 -25.65 81.24 23.76
#